data_AF-A0A2M6UZ16-F1
#
_entry.id   AF-A0A2M6UZ16-F1
#
_cell.length_a   1.000
_cell.length_b   1.000
_cell.length_c   1.000
_cell.angle_alpha   90.00
_cell.angle_beta   90.00
_cell.angle_gamma   90.00
#
_symmetry.space_group_name_H-M   'P 1'
#
loop_
_entity.id
_entity.type
_entity.pdbx_description
1 polymer ?
#
loop_
_entity_poly.entity_id
_entity_poly.type
_entity_poly.pdbx_seq_one_letter_code
_entity_poly.pdbx_strand_id
1 'polypeptide(L)'
;MTRYLLQALPAQGAIQAKSKLNEVQTLAEIEVGASSAKPLSLAAKPNLIYRLVDPVTGAVVKGQKIYSKGRNLQVDLDGVTVVELTDFFSLKSETTEPTKQEISSSPSIESSSNLSETSSFDCNYTVIHSQTVKGSVNEARSMLWQPGQSAVDCVNFAGSAVSDAQEVGALSAVLGIGGSVGTVAAGVVTAVAVSTGGSGGASLAAATIKGGIYAGTVISTGNGDLTVEAFDSSGNSLGSTKVASDGTYSLTLNSSYRGAIVLKAYDANTVNSTDPKYLDEATKSAATLPTLMAVANVTDVSLTVNITSLTNFAALQAGASTVSSTAAPDATSIDEANTVVSNLYLSGVSVLTSSVIPTVNADGSVNTAANLYGAALSALSWFEKTQGLTSSQAAMELNASTSTDSSGSSVLVGTVKSHFVDAIYSAQTDGQITSSQASALLKSTTGLTNFPAVISGTTSGALTETNAVQSTTGTLTSTDVDGTNLFVANTSVAGSNSYGTFSI
;
A
#
# COMPACT_ATOMS: atom_id res chain seq x y z
N MET A 1 -28.06 -17.14 15.28
CA MET A 1 -26.75 -17.05 15.94
C MET A 1 -25.77 -16.65 14.85
N THR A 2 -25.07 -15.55 15.04
CA THR A 2 -24.04 -15.07 14.10
C THR A 2 -22.70 -15.66 14.51
N ARG A 3 -21.84 -15.99 13.54
CA ARG A 3 -20.55 -16.65 13.78
C ARG A 3 -19.42 -15.72 13.38
N TYR A 4 -18.37 -15.66 14.19
CA TYR A 4 -17.17 -14.87 13.95
C TYR A 4 -15.92 -15.69 14.24
N LEU A 5 -14.79 -15.38 13.61
CA LEU A 5 -13.50 -15.97 13.92
C LEU A 5 -12.64 -14.96 14.68
N LEU A 6 -12.11 -15.36 15.84
CA LEU A 6 -11.04 -14.63 16.50
C LEU A 6 -9.71 -15.06 15.88
N GLN A 7 -8.98 -14.11 15.30
CA GLN A 7 -7.69 -14.34 14.67
C GLN A 7 -6.57 -13.57 15.39
N ALA A 8 -5.36 -14.12 15.37
CA ALA A 8 -4.13 -13.45 15.76
C ALA A 8 -3.07 -13.52 14.65
N LEU A 9 -2.33 -12.43 14.50
CA LEU A 9 -1.36 -12.18 13.43
C LEU A 9 -0.10 -11.55 14.06
N PRO A 10 1.11 -11.76 13.55
CA PRO A 10 2.31 -11.08 14.06
C PRO A 10 2.22 -9.55 13.90
N ALA A 11 2.61 -8.81 14.93
CA ALA A 11 2.91 -7.39 14.79
C ALA A 11 4.26 -7.21 14.08
N GLN A 12 4.32 -6.27 13.13
CA GLN A 12 5.47 -6.11 12.21
C GLN A 12 6.83 -5.88 12.90
N GLY A 13 6.85 -5.44 14.16
CA GLY A 13 8.08 -5.27 14.96
C GLY A 13 8.75 -6.55 15.50
N ALA A 14 8.06 -7.70 15.56
CA ALA A 14 8.61 -8.93 16.15
C ALA A 14 9.32 -9.88 15.17
N ILE A 15 9.43 -9.51 13.89
CA ILE A 15 9.93 -10.38 12.81
C ILE A 15 11.45 -10.65 12.93
N GLN A 16 12.15 -10.03 13.90
CA GLN A 16 13.59 -10.21 14.15
C GLN A 16 13.96 -11.46 14.99
N ALA A 17 13.00 -12.22 15.53
CA ALA A 17 13.29 -13.35 16.43
C ALA A 17 12.71 -14.69 15.97
N LYS A 18 13.53 -15.47 15.25
CA LYS A 18 13.44 -16.94 15.00
C LYS A 18 12.07 -17.61 15.25
N SER A 19 11.06 -17.26 14.46
CA SER A 19 9.84 -18.07 14.35
C SER A 19 9.26 -17.99 12.94
N LYS A 20 9.03 -19.16 12.32
CA LYS A 20 8.29 -19.27 11.05
C LYS A 20 6.81 -19.09 11.38
N LEU A 21 6.23 -17.92 11.13
CA LEU A 21 4.80 -17.65 11.37
C LEU A 21 4.25 -16.62 10.36
N ASN A 22 4.27 -16.98 9.08
CA ASN A 22 3.63 -16.20 8.00
C ASN A 22 2.12 -16.49 7.88
N GLU A 23 1.47 -16.94 8.95
CA GLU A 23 0.15 -17.56 8.89
C GLU A 23 -0.83 -16.91 9.88
N VAL A 24 -2.00 -16.52 9.38
CA VAL A 24 -3.09 -15.96 10.18
C VAL A 24 -3.66 -17.07 11.05
N GLN A 25 -3.46 -16.99 12.37
CA GLN A 25 -3.93 -18.03 13.28
C GLN A 25 -5.38 -17.76 13.70
N THR A 26 -6.31 -18.61 13.27
CA THR A 26 -7.65 -18.66 13.87
C THR A 26 -7.54 -19.29 15.26
N LEU A 27 -7.78 -18.50 16.29
CA LEU A 27 -7.69 -18.92 17.69
C LEU A 27 -8.98 -19.58 18.19
N ALA A 28 -10.14 -19.14 17.69
CA ALA A 28 -11.45 -19.69 18.02
C ALA A 28 -12.54 -19.24 17.03
N GLU A 29 -13.64 -19.99 17.01
CA GLU A 29 -14.93 -19.58 16.48
C GLU A 29 -15.80 -19.06 17.65
N ILE A 30 -16.49 -17.94 17.43
CA ILE A 30 -17.32 -17.23 18.40
C ILE A 30 -18.76 -17.23 17.88
N GLU A 31 -19.70 -17.79 18.65
CA GLU A 31 -21.13 -17.74 18.33
C GLU A 31 -21.84 -16.67 19.17
N VAL A 32 -22.55 -15.76 18.49
CA VAL A 32 -23.32 -14.67 19.12
C VAL A 32 -24.82 -14.94 18.96
N GLY A 33 -25.49 -15.15 20.09
CA GLY A 33 -26.93 -15.37 20.20
C GLY A 33 -27.28 -16.28 21.38
N ALA A 34 -28.41 -16.01 22.03
CA ALA A 34 -28.89 -16.69 23.25
C ALA A 34 -28.06 -16.44 24.54
N SER A 35 -28.03 -15.17 24.97
CA SER A 35 -28.09 -14.70 26.39
C SER A 35 -27.14 -15.28 27.45
N SER A 36 -26.17 -16.11 27.09
CA SER A 36 -25.38 -16.92 28.04
C SER A 36 -24.03 -17.39 27.48
N ALA A 37 -23.59 -16.85 26.35
CA ALA A 37 -22.26 -17.12 25.80
C ALA A 37 -21.20 -16.70 26.83
N LYS A 38 -20.45 -17.68 27.35
CA LYS A 38 -19.32 -17.40 28.25
C LYS A 38 -18.22 -16.74 27.41
N PRO A 39 -17.69 -15.56 27.81
CA PRO A 39 -16.66 -14.89 27.02
C PRO A 39 -15.43 -15.79 26.86
N LEU A 40 -14.86 -15.80 25.65
CA LEU A 40 -13.61 -16.48 25.40
C LEU A 40 -12.47 -15.68 26.05
N SER A 41 -11.96 -16.19 27.17
CA SER A 41 -10.84 -15.58 27.88
C SER A 41 -9.52 -16.19 27.41
N LEU A 42 -8.60 -15.33 26.97
CA LEU A 42 -7.28 -15.69 26.43
C LEU A 42 -6.21 -14.77 27.01
N ALA A 43 -5.02 -15.28 27.27
CA ALA A 43 -3.89 -14.44 27.63
C ALA A 43 -3.43 -13.61 26.42
N ALA A 44 -3.36 -12.29 26.58
CA ALA A 44 -2.74 -11.41 25.61
C ALA A 44 -1.23 -11.75 25.50
N LYS A 45 -0.69 -11.75 24.28
CA LYS A 45 0.74 -11.93 24.02
C LYS A 45 1.30 -10.68 23.36
N PRO A 46 2.48 -10.18 23.78
CA PRO A 46 3.09 -9.03 23.15
C PRO A 46 3.38 -9.32 21.68
N ASN A 47 3.37 -8.26 20.87
CA ASN A 47 3.66 -8.32 19.44
C ASN A 47 2.76 -9.24 18.60
N LEU A 48 1.51 -9.44 19.02
CA LEU A 48 0.43 -9.94 18.16
C LEU A 48 -0.60 -8.84 17.90
N ILE A 49 -1.27 -8.92 16.76
CA ILE A 49 -2.46 -8.14 16.42
C ILE A 49 -3.64 -9.11 16.40
N TYR A 50 -4.65 -8.83 17.19
CA TYR A 50 -5.87 -9.61 17.32
C TYR A 50 -7.01 -8.92 16.58
N ARG A 51 -7.90 -9.71 15.95
CA ARG A 51 -9.09 -9.22 15.24
C ARG A 51 -10.24 -10.23 15.29
N LEU A 52 -11.47 -9.74 15.35
CA LEU A 52 -12.66 -10.53 15.02
C LEU A 52 -13.01 -10.32 13.55
N VAL A 53 -13.20 -11.41 12.80
CA VAL A 53 -13.63 -11.38 11.40
C VAL A 53 -14.88 -12.21 11.16
N ASP A 54 -15.66 -11.84 10.16
CA ASP A 54 -16.71 -12.70 9.61
C ASP A 54 -16.08 -13.92 8.88
N PRO A 55 -16.56 -15.16 9.11
CA PRO A 55 -15.97 -16.37 8.54
C PRO A 55 -16.20 -16.53 7.02
N VAL A 56 -17.18 -15.83 6.45
CA VAL A 56 -17.57 -15.92 5.03
C VAL A 56 -16.88 -14.81 4.22
N THR A 57 -16.89 -13.57 4.72
CA THR A 57 -16.31 -12.42 4.00
C THR A 57 -14.85 -12.18 4.35
N GLY A 58 -14.39 -12.61 5.53
CA GLY A 58 -13.06 -12.30 6.07
C GLY A 58 -12.91 -10.87 6.61
N ALA A 59 -13.96 -10.04 6.49
CA ALA A 59 -13.94 -8.65 6.92
C ALA A 59 -13.92 -8.52 8.45
N VAL A 60 -13.20 -7.52 8.98
CA VAL A 60 -13.16 -7.24 10.43
C VAL A 60 -14.49 -6.65 10.88
N VAL A 61 -15.07 -7.25 11.93
CA VAL A 61 -16.38 -6.92 12.47
C VAL A 61 -16.47 -5.43 12.88
N LYS A 62 -17.60 -4.78 12.58
CA LYS A 62 -17.95 -3.41 13.00
C LYS A 62 -18.90 -3.45 14.21
N GLY A 63 -19.16 -2.32 14.87
CA GLY A 63 -20.08 -2.29 16.02
C GLY A 63 -19.48 -2.85 17.33
N GLN A 64 -18.19 -3.16 17.34
CA GLN A 64 -17.49 -3.68 18.52
C GLN A 64 -17.43 -2.62 19.62
N LYS A 65 -17.72 -2.99 20.87
CA LYS A 65 -17.52 -2.13 22.04
C LYS A 65 -16.37 -2.68 22.87
N ILE A 66 -15.43 -1.82 23.25
CA ILE A 66 -14.19 -2.23 23.94
C ILE A 66 -14.17 -1.62 25.33
N TYR A 67 -13.97 -2.47 26.35
CA TYR A 67 -13.91 -2.07 27.74
C TYR A 67 -12.56 -2.44 28.36
N SER A 68 -11.91 -1.48 29.01
CA SER A 68 -10.82 -1.77 29.94
C SER A 68 -11.39 -2.26 31.27
N LYS A 69 -10.96 -3.44 31.72
CA LYS A 69 -11.35 -4.04 33.00
C LYS A 69 -10.10 -4.39 33.79
N GLY A 70 -9.59 -3.40 34.53
CA GLY A 70 -8.29 -3.49 35.18
C GLY A 70 -7.19 -3.67 34.14
N ARG A 71 -6.51 -4.83 34.16
CA ARG A 71 -5.42 -5.15 33.22
C ARG A 71 -5.92 -5.74 31.89
N ASN A 72 -7.20 -6.10 31.81
CA ASN A 72 -7.77 -6.87 30.71
C ASN A 72 -8.50 -5.98 29.70
N LEU A 73 -8.50 -6.38 28.43
CA LEU A 73 -9.35 -5.83 27.38
C LEU A 73 -10.53 -6.76 27.16
N GLN A 74 -11.74 -6.25 27.32
CA GLN A 74 -12.99 -6.94 27.03
C GLN A 74 -13.61 -6.40 25.74
N VAL A 75 -14.24 -7.29 24.98
CA VAL A 75 -14.83 -7.04 23.68
C VAL A 75 -16.29 -7.48 23.72
N ASP A 76 -17.18 -6.54 23.45
CA ASP A 76 -18.62 -6.76 23.42
C ASP A 76 -19.15 -6.60 21.99
N LEU A 77 -20.05 -7.52 21.62
CA LEU A 77 -20.88 -7.45 20.42
C LEU A 77 -22.35 -7.50 20.85
N ASP A 78 -23.16 -6.57 20.35
CA ASP A 78 -24.61 -6.48 20.64
C ASP A 78 -24.97 -6.52 22.14
N GLY A 79 -24.10 -5.99 23.00
CA GLY A 79 -24.27 -5.97 24.45
C GLY A 79 -23.89 -7.27 25.17
N VAL A 80 -23.16 -8.17 24.52
CA VAL A 80 -22.63 -9.42 25.10
C VAL A 80 -21.10 -9.43 24.98
N THR A 81 -20.39 -9.58 26.10
CA THR A 81 -18.93 -9.80 26.07
C THR A 81 -18.60 -11.14 25.43
N VAL A 82 -17.89 -11.09 24.30
CA VAL A 82 -17.52 -12.25 23.48
C VAL A 82 -16.06 -12.68 23.68
N VAL A 83 -15.16 -11.73 23.92
CA VAL A 83 -13.71 -11.99 24.10
C VAL A 83 -13.18 -11.19 25.29
N GLU A 84 -12.30 -11.81 26.08
CA GLU A 84 -11.52 -11.13 27.13
C GLU A 84 -10.03 -11.47 26.98
N LEU A 85 -9.24 -10.49 26.53
CA LEU A 85 -7.78 -10.58 26.47
C LEU A 85 -7.18 -10.16 27.82
N THR A 86 -6.72 -11.13 28.60
CA THR A 86 -6.17 -10.88 29.94
C THR A 86 -4.78 -10.26 29.88
N ASP A 87 -4.49 -9.34 30.81
CA ASP A 87 -3.23 -8.60 30.93
C ASP A 87 -2.83 -7.72 29.72
N PHE A 88 -3.74 -7.52 28.77
CA PHE A 88 -3.57 -6.68 27.58
C PHE A 88 -2.92 -5.31 27.85
N PHE A 89 -3.43 -4.57 28.85
CA PHE A 89 -2.94 -3.22 29.19
C PHE A 89 -1.67 -3.22 30.05
N SER A 90 -1.17 -4.38 30.47
CA SER A 90 0.07 -4.51 31.27
C SER A 90 1.31 -4.82 30.44
N LEU A 91 1.13 -5.15 29.16
CA LEU A 91 2.22 -5.50 28.25
C LEU A 91 2.90 -4.25 27.68
N LYS A 92 4.23 -4.32 27.53
CA LYS A 92 5.13 -3.30 26.97
C LYS A 92 5.89 -3.88 25.75
N SER A 93 6.47 -3.01 24.92
CA SER A 93 7.26 -3.44 23.75
C SER A 93 8.57 -4.11 24.18
N GLU A 94 8.89 -5.25 23.58
CA GLU A 94 10.14 -6.01 23.83
C GLU A 94 11.31 -5.50 22.96
N THR A 95 11.43 -4.18 22.80
CA THR A 95 12.49 -3.55 22.01
C THR A 95 13.52 -2.85 22.91
N THR A 96 14.53 -3.63 23.33
CA THR A 96 15.81 -3.22 23.97
C THR A 96 15.77 -2.56 25.36
N GLU A 97 16.89 -2.68 26.09
CA GLU A 97 17.04 -2.26 27.50
C GLU A 97 16.75 -0.76 27.75
N PRO A 98 16.22 -0.40 28.93
CA PRO A 98 16.08 0.99 29.33
C PRO A 98 17.42 1.55 29.83
N THR A 99 17.93 2.61 29.20
CA THR A 99 18.84 3.54 29.89
C THR A 99 18.14 4.07 31.13
N LYS A 100 18.80 3.90 32.28
CA LYS A 100 18.24 4.12 33.61
C LYS A 100 17.89 5.60 33.85
N GLN A 101 16.61 5.95 33.74
CA GLN A 101 16.06 7.17 34.31
C GLN A 101 14.74 6.87 35.05
N GLU A 102 14.79 6.96 36.37
CA GLU A 102 13.60 6.78 37.22
C GLU A 102 12.69 8.01 37.08
N ILE A 103 11.43 7.79 36.68
CA ILE A 103 10.34 8.71 37.01
C ILE A 103 9.23 7.92 37.70
N SER A 104 9.03 8.26 38.96
CA SER A 104 7.97 7.75 39.82
C SER A 104 6.59 8.23 39.34
N SER A 105 5.69 7.30 39.07
CA SER A 105 4.34 7.24 39.67
C SER A 105 3.47 6.21 38.94
N SER A 106 2.74 5.39 39.71
CA SER A 106 1.80 4.40 39.18
C SER A 106 0.37 4.94 39.33
N PRO A 107 -0.39 5.16 38.25
CA PRO A 107 -1.81 5.42 38.34
C PRO A 107 -2.59 4.10 38.36
N SER A 108 -3.04 3.69 39.54
CA SER A 108 -4.10 2.69 39.69
C SER A 108 -5.42 3.27 39.20
N ILE A 109 -6.08 2.61 38.23
CA ILE A 109 -7.40 3.00 37.73
C ILE A 109 -8.35 1.80 37.77
N GLU A 110 -9.38 1.91 38.61
CA GLU A 110 -10.59 1.09 38.54
C GLU A 110 -11.65 1.74 37.61
N SER A 111 -12.68 0.96 37.28
CA SER A 111 -13.89 1.32 36.52
C SER A 111 -13.76 1.46 34.99
N SER A 112 -14.74 0.86 34.29
CA SER A 112 -14.81 0.69 32.84
C SER A 112 -15.26 1.95 32.09
N SER A 113 -14.67 2.22 30.91
CA SER A 113 -15.06 3.35 30.04
C SER A 113 -14.32 3.40 28.69
N ASN A 114 -14.97 3.95 27.66
CA ASN A 114 -14.55 4.10 26.23
C ASN A 114 -13.28 5.01 26.03
N LEU A 115 -12.60 5.07 24.84
CA LEU A 115 -11.24 5.66 24.57
C LEU A 115 -11.01 6.68 23.34
N SER A 116 -10.45 7.92 23.44
CA SER A 116 -10.35 9.06 22.43
C SER A 116 -9.04 9.90 22.34
N GLU A 117 -9.00 11.14 21.77
CA GLU A 117 -9.00 11.54 20.33
C GLU A 117 -8.06 12.77 20.13
N THR A 118 -7.38 12.88 18.97
CA THR A 118 -7.04 14.16 18.30
C THR A 118 -6.93 13.99 16.77
N SER A 119 -7.78 14.71 16.02
CA SER A 119 -7.63 15.18 14.62
C SER A 119 -7.29 14.22 13.46
N SER A 120 -8.33 13.94 12.65
CA SER A 120 -8.34 14.14 11.18
C SER A 120 -7.44 13.28 10.26
N PHE A 121 -7.74 11.98 10.11
CA PHE A 121 -7.49 11.22 8.85
C PHE A 121 -8.51 10.07 8.69
N ASP A 122 -8.88 9.72 7.46
CA ASP A 122 -9.88 8.67 7.17
C ASP A 122 -9.27 7.26 7.12
N CYS A 123 -9.27 6.56 8.26
CA CYS A 123 -8.87 5.15 8.34
C CYS A 123 -10.07 4.20 8.46
N ASN A 124 -10.12 3.14 7.65
CA ASN A 124 -11.18 2.11 7.70
C ASN A 124 -11.17 1.27 9.01
N TYR A 125 -10.06 1.28 9.75
CA TYR A 125 -9.86 0.54 11.00
C TYR A 125 -9.36 1.45 12.11
N THR A 126 -9.60 1.07 13.37
CA THR A 126 -9.01 1.69 14.56
C THR A 126 -8.23 0.64 15.35
N VAL A 127 -6.98 0.97 15.74
CA VAL A 127 -6.10 0.06 16.49
C VAL A 127 -6.08 0.45 17.96
N ILE A 128 -6.47 -0.48 18.83
CA ILE A 128 -6.37 -0.35 20.29
C ILE A 128 -5.03 -0.94 20.73
N HIS A 129 -4.25 -0.17 21.48
CA HIS A 129 -2.94 -0.55 22.01
C HIS A 129 -2.91 -0.41 23.54
N SER A 130 -1.86 -0.90 24.21
CA SER A 130 -1.82 -0.94 25.69
C SER A 130 -1.76 0.45 26.38
N GLN A 131 -1.68 1.54 25.61
CA GLN A 131 -1.64 2.93 26.08
C GLN A 131 -2.83 3.79 25.57
N THR A 132 -3.88 3.19 24.99
CA THR A 132 -5.04 3.95 24.47
C THR A 132 -5.86 4.57 25.61
N VAL A 133 -6.26 5.85 25.49
CA VAL A 133 -6.78 6.71 26.58
C VAL A 133 -8.27 7.07 26.40
N LYS A 134 -9.02 7.38 27.48
CA LYS A 134 -10.50 7.51 27.61
C LYS A 134 -11.24 8.54 26.69
N GLY A 135 -12.43 8.19 26.15
CA GLY A 135 -13.43 8.97 25.35
C GLY A 135 -14.12 8.17 24.19
N SER A 136 -14.36 8.70 22.98
CA SER A 136 -13.86 8.07 21.71
C SER A 136 -14.36 6.68 21.24
N VAL A 137 -13.43 5.89 20.63
CA VAL A 137 -13.56 4.72 19.71
C VAL A 137 -14.91 4.69 19.02
N ASN A 138 -14.97 5.20 17.79
CA ASN A 138 -16.22 5.30 17.06
C ASN A 138 -16.82 3.90 16.82
N GLU A 139 -18.01 3.66 17.37
CA GLU A 139 -18.71 2.36 17.34
C GLU A 139 -18.93 1.85 15.90
N ALA A 140 -18.93 2.74 14.88
CA ALA A 140 -19.11 2.39 13.48
C ALA A 140 -17.86 1.84 12.75
N ARG A 141 -16.65 1.95 13.33
CA ARG A 141 -15.40 1.51 12.67
C ARG A 141 -14.99 0.08 13.07
N SER A 142 -14.29 -0.62 12.17
CA SER A 142 -13.72 -1.94 12.44
C SER A 142 -12.50 -1.82 13.37
N MET A 143 -12.29 -2.78 14.28
CA MET A 143 -11.29 -2.64 15.36
C MET A 143 -10.26 -3.77 15.37
N LEU A 144 -9.01 -3.40 15.66
CA LEU A 144 -7.85 -4.28 15.83
C LEU A 144 -7.26 -4.06 17.24
N TRP A 145 -6.66 -5.09 17.86
CA TRP A 145 -6.09 -4.97 19.21
C TRP A 145 -4.65 -5.46 19.26
N GLN A 146 -3.74 -4.63 19.75
CA GLN A 146 -2.30 -4.87 19.73
C GLN A 146 -1.67 -4.56 21.10
N PRO A 147 -1.54 -5.55 21.99
CA PRO A 147 -0.92 -5.35 23.30
C PRO A 147 0.59 -5.12 23.17
N GLY A 148 1.14 -4.24 24.01
CA GLY A 148 2.59 -4.05 24.11
C GLY A 148 3.19 -3.08 23.10
N GLN A 149 2.44 -2.12 22.55
CA GLN A 149 3.00 -1.07 21.69
C GLN A 149 2.56 0.34 22.13
N SER A 150 3.41 1.34 21.85
CA SER A 150 3.00 2.75 21.80
C SER A 150 2.17 3.00 20.55
N ALA A 151 1.43 4.11 20.50
CA ALA A 151 0.57 4.43 19.36
C ALA A 151 1.35 4.32 18.03
N VAL A 152 0.85 3.50 17.13
CA VAL A 152 1.32 3.38 15.74
C VAL A 152 0.20 3.90 14.85
N ASP A 153 0.52 4.78 13.92
CA ASP A 153 -0.44 5.28 12.94
C ASP A 153 -1.01 4.14 12.07
N CYS A 154 -2.19 4.37 11.49
CA CYS A 154 -3.13 3.35 11.01
C CYS A 154 -2.50 2.17 10.24
N VAL A 155 -2.68 0.95 10.78
CA VAL A 155 -2.26 -0.30 10.13
C VAL A 155 -3.37 -0.82 9.21
N ASN A 156 -3.24 -0.62 7.90
CA ASN A 156 -4.17 -1.18 6.91
C ASN A 156 -3.94 -2.70 6.74
N PHE A 157 -4.86 -3.52 7.24
CA PHE A 157 -4.86 -4.96 6.95
C PHE A 157 -5.56 -5.24 5.61
N ALA A 158 -4.80 -5.70 4.62
CA ALA A 158 -5.38 -6.27 3.42
C ALA A 158 -6.18 -7.54 3.76
N GLY A 159 -7.48 -7.55 3.44
CA GLY A 159 -8.39 -8.66 3.78
C GLY A 159 -9.87 -8.36 3.55
N SER A 160 -10.28 -8.39 2.27
CA SER A 160 -11.64 -8.68 1.77
C SER A 160 -12.87 -7.83 2.18
N ALA A 161 -13.49 -7.28 1.13
CA ALA A 161 -14.94 -7.10 0.88
C ALA A 161 -15.80 -6.05 1.64
N VAL A 162 -16.27 -5.08 0.83
CA VAL A 162 -17.57 -4.38 0.75
C VAL A 162 -18.80 -5.07 1.39
N SER A 163 -19.92 -4.41 1.72
CA SER A 163 -20.40 -3.00 1.70
C SER A 163 -21.68 -2.90 2.53
N ASP A 164 -22.11 -1.69 2.92
CA ASP A 164 -23.56 -1.36 2.88
C ASP A 164 -23.78 0.16 2.85
N ALA A 165 -24.88 0.59 2.25
CA ALA A 165 -25.21 2.00 2.01
C ALA A 165 -26.69 2.31 2.29
N GLN A 166 -26.97 3.58 2.59
CA GLN A 166 -28.29 4.21 2.81
C GLN A 166 -28.94 3.93 4.19
N GLU A 167 -29.77 4.81 4.78
CA GLU A 167 -30.49 6.00 4.26
C GLU A 167 -30.40 7.27 5.16
N VAL A 168 -30.53 8.42 4.49
CA VAL A 168 -31.36 9.63 4.79
C VAL A 168 -31.71 9.99 6.26
N GLY A 169 -31.37 11.22 6.67
CA GLY A 169 -32.02 11.89 7.81
C GLY A 169 -31.41 13.25 8.15
N ALA A 170 -32.15 14.35 7.94
CA ALA A 170 -31.67 15.72 8.16
C ALA A 170 -31.72 16.14 9.64
N LEU A 171 -30.78 16.99 10.09
CA LEU A 171 -31.05 18.01 11.12
C LEU A 171 -30.09 19.21 11.06
N SER A 172 -30.63 20.42 11.23
CA SER A 172 -29.90 21.68 11.24
C SER A 172 -29.53 22.15 12.66
N ALA A 173 -28.30 22.63 12.86
CA ALA A 173 -27.91 23.69 13.83
C ALA A 173 -26.43 24.05 13.55
N VAL A 174 -26.06 25.24 13.06
CA VAL A 174 -25.99 26.53 13.78
C VAL A 174 -25.08 26.48 15.01
N LEU A 175 -23.87 27.03 14.84
CA LEU A 175 -23.03 27.82 15.77
C LEU A 175 -21.58 27.79 15.22
N GLY A 176 -20.81 28.89 15.06
CA GLY A 176 -21.14 30.29 15.32
C GLY A 176 -20.01 31.09 15.96
N ILE A 177 -18.82 31.17 15.35
CA ILE A 177 -17.76 32.20 15.52
C ILE A 177 -16.71 31.97 14.41
N GLY A 178 -16.06 32.96 13.78
CA GLY A 178 -16.20 34.41 13.83
C GLY A 178 -15.01 35.07 13.11
N GLY A 179 -15.23 35.64 11.91
CA GLY A 179 -14.16 36.24 11.11
C GLY A 179 -14.65 36.66 9.72
N SER A 180 -14.89 37.97 9.54
CA SER A 180 -15.27 38.63 8.29
C SER A 180 -14.13 38.56 7.24
N VAL A 181 -14.32 38.79 5.92
CA VAL A 181 -15.15 39.76 5.18
C VAL A 181 -15.46 39.21 3.76
N GLY A 182 -16.62 39.50 3.17
CA GLY A 182 -16.83 39.22 1.73
C GLY A 182 -18.27 39.13 1.21
N THR A 183 -19.11 40.14 1.44
CA THR A 183 -20.50 40.16 0.91
C THR A 183 -20.54 40.43 -0.60
N VAL A 184 -21.23 39.58 -1.37
CA VAL A 184 -21.84 39.98 -2.65
C VAL A 184 -23.26 39.40 -2.75
N ALA A 185 -24.18 40.17 -3.33
CA ALA A 185 -25.62 40.04 -3.18
C ALA A 185 -26.27 38.76 -3.72
N ALA A 186 -27.34 38.32 -3.05
CA ALA A 186 -28.33 37.43 -3.63
C ALA A 186 -29.12 38.17 -4.72
N GLY A 187 -29.10 37.62 -5.95
CA GLY A 187 -29.96 38.05 -7.05
C GLY A 187 -31.03 36.99 -7.33
N VAL A 188 -32.30 37.30 -7.02
CA VAL A 188 -33.42 36.47 -7.45
C VAL A 188 -33.52 36.53 -8.96
N VAL A 189 -33.31 35.41 -9.66
CA VAL A 189 -33.59 35.31 -11.10
C VAL A 189 -34.90 34.56 -11.29
N THR A 190 -35.93 35.30 -11.69
CA THR A 190 -37.23 34.77 -12.07
C THR A 190 -37.10 33.88 -13.31
N ALA A 191 -37.78 32.74 -13.32
CA ALA A 191 -37.88 31.89 -14.50
C ALA A 191 -38.69 32.59 -15.59
N VAL A 192 -38.00 33.09 -16.62
CA VAL A 192 -38.63 33.60 -17.85
C VAL A 192 -38.62 32.48 -18.88
N ALA A 193 -39.78 31.89 -19.14
CA ALA A 193 -39.95 31.01 -20.28
C ALA A 193 -39.96 31.85 -21.57
N VAL A 194 -38.97 31.65 -22.45
CA VAL A 194 -38.96 32.21 -23.81
C VAL A 194 -38.93 31.05 -24.81
N SER A 195 -39.81 31.14 -25.80
CA SER A 195 -40.07 30.09 -26.78
C SER A 195 -39.03 29.99 -27.89
N THR A 196 -38.72 28.75 -28.29
CA THR A 196 -38.36 28.33 -29.65
C THR A 196 -37.49 29.30 -30.48
N GLY A 197 -36.18 29.19 -30.33
CA GLY A 197 -35.20 29.62 -31.32
C GLY A 197 -34.19 28.49 -31.53
N GLY A 198 -34.18 27.88 -32.72
CA GLY A 198 -33.29 26.76 -33.01
C GLY A 198 -31.83 27.21 -33.10
N SER A 199 -31.08 27.09 -32.02
CA SER A 199 -29.62 27.06 -32.08
C SER A 199 -29.17 25.64 -32.40
N GLY A 200 -28.33 25.50 -33.42
CA GLY A 200 -27.56 24.27 -33.62
C GLY A 200 -26.54 24.16 -32.50
N GLY A 201 -26.96 23.60 -31.36
CA GLY A 201 -26.05 23.26 -30.27
C GLY A 201 -25.01 22.29 -30.81
N ALA A 202 -23.75 22.75 -30.92
CA ALA A 202 -22.65 21.91 -31.34
C ALA A 202 -22.51 20.78 -30.32
N SER A 203 -22.97 19.59 -30.69
CA SER A 203 -22.75 18.38 -29.91
C SER A 203 -21.25 18.21 -29.76
N LEU A 204 -20.76 18.23 -28.52
CA LEU A 204 -19.35 18.01 -28.20
C LEU A 204 -18.93 16.67 -28.83
N ALA A 205 -17.84 16.68 -29.60
CA ALA A 205 -17.37 15.45 -30.21
C ALA A 205 -17.01 14.42 -29.13
N ALA A 206 -17.32 13.15 -29.42
CA ALA A 206 -16.89 12.01 -28.62
C ALA A 206 -15.37 12.05 -28.43
N ALA A 207 -14.92 11.84 -27.19
CA ALA A 207 -13.49 11.83 -26.91
C ALA A 207 -12.86 10.55 -27.46
N THR A 208 -11.65 10.67 -28.01
CA THR A 208 -10.80 9.54 -28.38
C THR A 208 -9.62 9.45 -27.43
N ILE A 209 -9.45 8.31 -26.79
CA ILE A 209 -8.38 8.01 -25.86
C ILE A 209 -7.42 7.03 -26.55
N LYS A 210 -6.13 7.34 -26.54
CA LYS A 210 -5.07 6.52 -27.15
C LYS A 210 -3.98 6.21 -26.13
N GLY A 211 -3.28 5.11 -26.31
CA GLY A 211 -2.13 4.78 -25.48
C GLY A 211 -1.56 3.41 -25.80
N GLY A 212 -0.59 2.97 -25.00
CA GLY A 212 -0.10 1.60 -24.96
C GLY A 212 -0.34 0.95 -23.61
N ILE A 213 -0.34 -0.38 -23.59
CA ILE A 213 -0.38 -1.20 -22.37
C ILE A 213 1.03 -1.71 -22.05
N TYR A 214 1.47 -1.52 -20.81
CA TYR A 214 2.82 -1.88 -20.36
C TYR A 214 2.82 -2.46 -18.93
N ALA A 215 2.62 -3.77 -18.82
CA ALA A 215 3.18 -4.58 -17.71
C ALA A 215 4.67 -4.93 -17.95
N GLY A 216 5.10 -4.73 -19.19
CA GLY A 216 6.39 -5.02 -19.82
C GLY A 216 6.15 -4.96 -21.33
N THR A 217 7.02 -5.53 -22.17
CA THR A 217 6.79 -5.53 -23.62
C THR A 217 5.69 -6.53 -23.98
N VAL A 218 4.55 -6.03 -24.48
CA VAL A 218 3.44 -6.88 -24.98
C VAL A 218 3.91 -7.74 -26.16
N ILE A 219 3.60 -9.03 -26.15
CA ILE A 219 3.99 -9.97 -27.21
C ILE A 219 2.74 -10.52 -27.91
N SER A 220 2.77 -10.60 -29.25
CA SER A 220 1.57 -10.79 -30.08
C SER A 220 0.76 -12.08 -29.86
N THR A 221 1.31 -13.07 -29.17
CA THR A 221 0.63 -14.35 -28.87
C THR A 221 -0.42 -14.17 -27.77
N GLY A 222 -1.69 -14.37 -28.11
CA GLY A 222 -2.82 -14.29 -27.16
C GLY A 222 -3.56 -12.94 -27.14
N ASN A 223 -3.10 -11.91 -27.84
CA ASN A 223 -3.71 -10.57 -27.71
C ASN A 223 -5.06 -10.42 -28.44
N GLY A 224 -5.63 -11.51 -28.97
CA GLY A 224 -6.90 -11.49 -29.69
C GLY A 224 -8.09 -11.06 -28.82
N ASP A 225 -8.01 -11.28 -27.50
CA ASP A 225 -9.08 -10.97 -26.54
C ASP A 225 -8.73 -9.82 -25.58
N LEU A 226 -7.51 -9.27 -25.67
CA LEU A 226 -7.08 -8.12 -24.89
C LEU A 226 -7.91 -6.88 -25.27
N THR A 227 -8.64 -6.39 -24.28
CA THR A 227 -9.66 -5.35 -24.44
C THR A 227 -9.39 -4.20 -23.47
N VAL A 228 -9.57 -2.97 -23.93
CA VAL A 228 -9.61 -1.77 -23.08
C VAL A 228 -11.04 -1.26 -23.06
N GLU A 229 -11.60 -1.06 -21.86
CA GLU A 229 -12.93 -0.49 -21.64
C GLU A 229 -12.86 0.70 -20.67
N ALA A 230 -13.62 1.75 -20.96
CA ALA A 230 -13.76 2.93 -20.11
C ALA A 230 -15.07 2.89 -19.33
N PHE A 231 -15.04 3.26 -18.05
CA PHE A 231 -16.21 3.36 -17.19
C PHE A 231 -16.31 4.74 -16.53
N ASP A 232 -17.54 5.23 -16.33
CA ASP A 232 -17.84 6.47 -15.60
C ASP A 232 -17.87 6.28 -14.07
N SER A 233 -18.10 7.36 -13.32
CA SER A 233 -18.24 7.35 -11.85
C SER A 233 -19.48 6.61 -11.32
N SER A 234 -20.38 6.14 -12.19
CA SER A 234 -21.51 5.28 -11.85
C SER A 234 -21.25 3.81 -12.25
N GLY A 235 -20.09 3.51 -12.84
CA GLY A 235 -19.72 2.18 -13.34
C GLY A 235 -20.30 1.82 -14.70
N ASN A 236 -20.93 2.77 -15.43
CA ASN A 236 -21.45 2.53 -16.77
C ASN A 236 -20.30 2.46 -17.78
N SER A 237 -20.37 1.51 -18.73
CA SER A 237 -19.44 1.47 -19.85
C SER A 237 -19.64 2.66 -20.78
N LEU A 238 -18.56 3.42 -20.99
CA LEU A 238 -18.47 4.51 -21.95
C LEU A 238 -17.95 4.05 -23.32
N GLY A 239 -17.60 2.78 -23.47
CA GLY A 239 -17.10 2.17 -24.71
C GLY A 239 -15.88 1.27 -24.48
N SER A 240 -15.66 0.34 -25.41
CA SER A 240 -14.52 -0.59 -25.40
C SER A 240 -13.87 -0.73 -26.78
N THR A 241 -12.62 -1.19 -26.80
CA THR A 241 -11.82 -1.40 -28.01
C THR A 241 -10.86 -2.58 -27.84
N LYS A 242 -10.51 -3.25 -28.94
CA LYS A 242 -9.45 -4.28 -28.93
C LYS A 242 -8.07 -3.63 -29.01
N VAL A 243 -7.10 -4.28 -28.39
CA VAL A 243 -5.70 -3.84 -28.40
C VAL A 243 -4.98 -4.41 -29.61
N ALA A 244 -4.11 -3.62 -30.24
CA ALA A 244 -3.29 -4.03 -31.36
C ALA A 244 -2.16 -4.98 -30.91
N SER A 245 -1.56 -5.69 -31.88
CA SER A 245 -0.50 -6.67 -31.60
C SER A 245 0.78 -6.08 -31.00
N ASP A 246 0.96 -4.76 -31.09
CA ASP A 246 2.07 -3.98 -30.51
C ASP A 246 1.74 -3.40 -29.11
N GLY A 247 0.57 -3.75 -28.54
CA GLY A 247 0.11 -3.25 -27.26
C GLY A 247 -0.57 -1.87 -27.30
N THR A 248 -0.69 -1.24 -28.47
CA THR A 248 -1.37 0.05 -28.61
C THR A 248 -2.89 -0.08 -28.71
N TYR A 249 -3.62 0.97 -28.31
CA TYR A 249 -5.08 1.02 -28.43
C TYR A 249 -5.58 2.42 -28.81
N SER A 250 -6.78 2.46 -29.38
CA SER A 250 -7.53 3.69 -29.66
C SER A 250 -9.01 3.44 -29.36
N LEU A 251 -9.52 4.06 -28.30
CA LEU A 251 -10.89 3.97 -27.83
C LEU A 251 -11.62 5.28 -28.13
N THR A 252 -12.73 5.24 -28.86
CA THR A 252 -13.65 6.39 -28.96
C THR A 252 -14.82 6.16 -28.03
N LEU A 253 -15.17 7.15 -27.20
CA LEU A 253 -16.30 7.04 -26.28
C LEU A 253 -17.63 7.03 -27.03
N ASN A 254 -18.61 6.31 -26.50
CA ASN A 254 -19.96 6.16 -27.05
C ASN A 254 -20.80 7.46 -26.97
N SER A 255 -20.28 8.51 -26.33
CA SER A 255 -20.97 9.78 -26.10
C SER A 255 -19.98 10.94 -25.99
N SER A 256 -20.51 12.16 -25.87
CA SER A 256 -19.73 13.38 -25.61
C SER A 256 -19.25 13.51 -24.15
N TYR A 257 -19.03 12.39 -23.45
CA TYR A 257 -18.71 12.35 -22.01
C TYR A 257 -17.49 13.21 -21.66
N ARG A 258 -17.56 13.91 -20.53
CA ARG A 258 -16.47 14.65 -19.90
C ARG A 258 -16.55 14.43 -18.40
N GLY A 259 -15.40 14.26 -17.74
CA GLY A 259 -15.30 13.91 -16.32
C GLY A 259 -14.41 12.69 -16.05
N ALA A 260 -14.42 12.22 -14.81
CA ALA A 260 -13.59 11.11 -14.34
C ALA A 260 -13.93 9.78 -15.03
N ILE A 261 -12.88 9.05 -15.43
CA ILE A 261 -12.99 7.69 -15.95
C ILE A 261 -11.99 6.75 -15.28
N VAL A 262 -12.34 5.47 -15.24
CA VAL A 262 -11.37 4.38 -15.10
C VAL A 262 -11.33 3.59 -16.41
N LEU A 263 -10.13 3.38 -16.92
CA LEU A 263 -9.82 2.46 -18.01
C LEU A 263 -9.40 1.13 -17.40
N LYS A 264 -9.97 0.02 -17.88
CA LYS A 264 -9.54 -1.33 -17.52
C LYS A 264 -9.01 -2.03 -18.76
N ALA A 265 -7.77 -2.48 -18.72
CA ALA A 265 -7.18 -3.41 -19.68
C ALA A 265 -7.34 -4.83 -19.12
N TYR A 266 -8.03 -5.72 -19.83
CA TYR A 266 -8.33 -7.07 -19.36
C TYR A 266 -8.51 -8.06 -20.52
N ASP A 267 -8.40 -9.34 -20.20
CA ASP A 267 -8.78 -10.43 -21.11
C ASP A 267 -10.31 -10.59 -21.13
N ALA A 268 -10.93 -10.33 -22.28
CA ALA A 268 -12.37 -10.44 -22.45
C ALA A 268 -12.90 -11.89 -22.52
N ASN A 269 -12.03 -12.90 -22.60
CA ASN A 269 -12.42 -14.31 -22.72
C ASN A 269 -11.49 -15.26 -21.94
N THR A 270 -11.46 -15.07 -20.62
CA THR A 270 -10.68 -15.82 -19.62
C THR A 270 -10.90 -17.35 -19.56
N VAL A 271 -11.72 -17.91 -20.45
CA VAL A 271 -12.06 -19.35 -20.54
C VAL A 271 -11.39 -20.01 -21.76
N ASN A 272 -10.86 -19.22 -22.70
CA ASN A 272 -10.13 -19.75 -23.85
C ASN A 272 -8.63 -19.94 -23.52
N SER A 273 -7.86 -20.48 -24.47
CA SER A 273 -6.42 -20.74 -24.29
C SER A 273 -5.53 -19.66 -24.90
N THR A 274 -6.07 -18.46 -25.13
CA THR A 274 -5.39 -17.33 -25.76
C THR A 274 -5.32 -16.14 -24.80
N ASP A 275 -4.96 -16.37 -23.53
CA ASP A 275 -4.72 -15.28 -22.60
C ASP A 275 -3.62 -14.33 -23.16
N PRO A 276 -3.83 -13.00 -23.12
CA PRO A 276 -2.86 -12.02 -23.56
C PRO A 276 -1.52 -12.16 -22.82
N LYS A 277 -0.40 -12.06 -23.56
CA LYS A 277 0.94 -12.24 -23.00
C LYS A 277 1.78 -10.98 -23.10
N TYR A 278 2.63 -10.80 -22.09
CA TYR A 278 3.71 -9.82 -22.10
C TYR A 278 5.01 -10.51 -21.71
N LEU A 279 6.12 -9.85 -21.99
CA LEU A 279 7.42 -10.21 -21.48
C LEU A 279 7.65 -9.48 -20.15
N ASP A 280 7.66 -10.23 -19.06
CA ASP A 280 7.90 -9.69 -17.73
C ASP A 280 9.34 -9.18 -17.60
N GLU A 281 9.51 -7.98 -17.06
CA GLU A 281 10.80 -7.31 -17.07
C GLU A 281 11.81 -8.04 -16.17
N ALA A 282 11.44 -8.40 -14.94
CA ALA A 282 12.36 -9.04 -13.98
C ALA A 282 12.70 -10.49 -14.29
N THR A 283 11.86 -11.23 -15.02
CA THR A 283 12.13 -12.63 -15.43
C THR A 283 12.54 -12.78 -16.88
N LYS A 284 12.44 -11.72 -17.71
CA LYS A 284 12.70 -11.74 -19.17
C LYS A 284 11.95 -12.86 -19.88
N SER A 285 10.77 -13.23 -19.35
CA SER A 285 10.01 -14.43 -19.71
C SER A 285 8.55 -14.09 -19.99
N ALA A 286 7.88 -14.91 -20.80
CA ALA A 286 6.48 -14.68 -21.15
C ALA A 286 5.56 -14.95 -19.94
N ALA A 287 4.72 -13.97 -19.59
CA ALA A 287 3.75 -14.01 -18.51
C ALA A 287 2.35 -13.62 -19.01
N THR A 288 1.30 -14.05 -18.29
CA THR A 288 -0.08 -13.61 -18.58
C THR A 288 -0.27 -12.17 -18.12
N LEU A 289 -0.75 -11.30 -19.02
CA LEU A 289 -0.98 -9.90 -18.73
C LEU A 289 -2.08 -9.76 -17.66
N PRO A 290 -1.78 -9.14 -16.50
CA PRO A 290 -2.76 -8.96 -15.43
C PRO A 290 -3.79 -7.90 -15.81
N THR A 291 -4.98 -7.93 -15.20
CA THR A 291 -5.92 -6.82 -15.32
C THR A 291 -5.27 -5.55 -14.76
N LEU A 292 -5.01 -4.58 -15.63
CA LEU A 292 -4.43 -3.29 -15.28
C LEU A 292 -5.47 -2.17 -15.40
N MET A 293 -5.30 -1.14 -14.58
CA MET A 293 -6.15 0.05 -14.62
C MET A 293 -5.35 1.32 -14.93
N ALA A 294 -6.04 2.34 -15.43
CA ALA A 294 -5.59 3.71 -15.42
C ALA A 294 -6.78 4.61 -15.10
N VAL A 295 -6.56 5.69 -14.34
CA VAL A 295 -7.59 6.69 -14.06
C VAL A 295 -7.22 8.02 -14.69
N ALA A 296 -8.19 8.70 -15.27
CA ALA A 296 -7.98 9.95 -15.98
C ALA A 296 -9.23 10.83 -15.94
N ASN A 297 -9.06 12.13 -16.16
CA ASN A 297 -10.14 13.10 -16.22
C ASN A 297 -10.34 13.56 -17.67
N VAL A 298 -11.47 13.20 -18.29
CA VAL A 298 -11.74 13.47 -19.71
C VAL A 298 -12.19 14.92 -19.88
N THR A 299 -11.26 15.78 -20.27
CA THR A 299 -11.50 17.21 -20.49
C THR A 299 -11.56 17.59 -21.97
N ASP A 300 -10.83 16.90 -22.84
CA ASP A 300 -10.69 17.20 -24.28
C ASP A 300 -11.32 16.11 -25.19
N VAL A 301 -11.33 16.33 -26.51
CA VAL A 301 -11.73 15.37 -27.55
C VAL A 301 -10.64 14.34 -27.87
N SER A 302 -9.40 14.57 -27.44
CA SER A 302 -8.26 13.68 -27.69
C SER A 302 -7.37 13.57 -26.46
N LEU A 303 -7.25 12.38 -25.88
CA LEU A 303 -6.42 12.10 -24.71
C LEU A 303 -5.36 11.04 -25.01
N THR A 304 -4.21 11.14 -24.35
CA THR A 304 -3.24 10.05 -24.26
C THR A 304 -3.25 9.50 -22.84
N VAL A 305 -3.49 8.19 -22.70
CA VAL A 305 -3.48 7.47 -21.42
C VAL A 305 -2.82 6.11 -21.64
N ASN A 306 -1.57 5.97 -21.21
CA ASN A 306 -0.93 4.66 -21.11
C ASN A 306 -1.52 3.87 -19.93
N ILE A 307 -1.59 2.55 -20.05
CA ILE A 307 -2.10 1.65 -19.00
C ILE A 307 -0.93 0.77 -18.55
N THR A 308 -0.42 1.00 -17.34
CA THR A 308 0.82 0.39 -16.84
C THR A 308 0.66 -0.04 -15.39
N SER A 309 1.64 -0.78 -14.84
CA SER A 309 1.66 -1.08 -13.39
C SER A 309 1.70 0.20 -12.53
N LEU A 310 2.29 1.30 -13.03
CA LEU A 310 2.25 2.61 -12.36
C LEU A 310 0.86 3.26 -12.41
N THR A 311 0.17 3.25 -13.55
CA THR A 311 -1.20 3.80 -13.60
C THR A 311 -2.19 2.92 -12.85
N ASN A 312 -1.91 1.62 -12.72
CA ASN A 312 -2.67 0.71 -11.89
C ASN A 312 -2.49 1.03 -10.40
N PHE A 313 -1.26 1.38 -9.98
CA PHE A 313 -1.03 1.94 -8.65
C PHE A 313 -1.77 3.26 -8.46
N ALA A 314 -1.67 4.22 -9.38
CA ALA A 314 -2.41 5.48 -9.30
C ALA A 314 -3.94 5.27 -9.23
N ALA A 315 -4.49 4.31 -9.99
CA ALA A 315 -5.90 3.95 -9.95
C ALA A 315 -6.33 3.39 -8.59
N LEU A 316 -5.56 2.46 -8.02
CA LEU A 316 -5.84 1.90 -6.69
C LEU A 316 -5.67 2.95 -5.58
N GLN A 317 -4.70 3.86 -5.71
CA GLN A 317 -4.50 4.98 -4.79
C GLN A 317 -5.65 5.99 -4.84
N ALA A 318 -6.20 6.27 -6.03
CA ALA A 318 -7.41 7.07 -6.20
C ALA A 318 -8.69 6.37 -5.70
N GLY A 319 -8.64 5.08 -5.33
CA GLY A 319 -9.79 4.31 -4.83
C GLY A 319 -10.55 3.50 -5.88
N ALA A 320 -10.03 3.33 -7.10
CA ALA A 320 -10.61 2.41 -8.08
C ALA A 320 -10.47 0.95 -7.62
N SER A 321 -11.33 0.05 -8.12
CA SER A 321 -11.37 -1.35 -7.71
C SER A 321 -11.27 -2.31 -8.91
N THR A 322 -10.42 -3.34 -8.77
CA THR A 322 -10.36 -4.44 -9.73
C THR A 322 -11.53 -5.42 -9.54
N VAL A 323 -12.11 -5.51 -8.34
CA VAL A 323 -12.98 -6.62 -7.89
C VAL A 323 -14.43 -6.26 -7.54
N SER A 324 -14.71 -5.05 -7.06
CA SER A 324 -15.99 -4.73 -6.40
C SER A 324 -16.79 -3.61 -7.07
N SER A 325 -16.15 -2.74 -7.84
CA SER A 325 -16.81 -1.66 -8.57
C SER A 325 -15.98 -1.28 -9.80
N THR A 326 -16.64 -1.10 -10.94
CA THR A 326 -16.06 -0.49 -12.14
C THR A 326 -16.20 1.03 -12.15
N ALA A 327 -16.76 1.65 -11.10
CA ALA A 327 -16.91 3.09 -11.03
C ALA A 327 -15.55 3.81 -11.00
N ALA A 328 -15.45 4.89 -11.78
CA ALA A 328 -14.34 5.83 -11.66
C ALA A 328 -14.38 6.56 -10.31
N PRO A 329 -13.24 6.76 -9.64
CA PRO A 329 -13.15 7.69 -8.50
C PRO A 329 -13.48 9.13 -8.87
N ASP A 330 -13.53 10.02 -7.88
CA ASP A 330 -13.71 11.45 -8.15
C ASP A 330 -12.46 12.07 -8.82
N ALA A 331 -12.68 13.17 -9.54
CA ALA A 331 -11.65 13.86 -10.30
C ALA A 331 -10.44 14.32 -9.46
N THR A 332 -10.66 14.75 -8.21
CA THR A 332 -9.58 15.25 -7.35
C THR A 332 -8.67 14.09 -6.93
N SER A 333 -9.26 12.99 -6.44
CA SER A 333 -8.50 11.79 -6.07
C SER A 333 -7.70 11.21 -7.25
N ILE A 334 -8.23 11.30 -8.47
CA ILE A 334 -7.54 10.89 -9.70
C ILE A 334 -6.33 11.78 -9.99
N ASP A 335 -6.49 13.10 -9.95
CA ASP A 335 -5.43 14.06 -10.27
C ASP A 335 -4.32 14.04 -9.18
N GLU A 336 -4.70 13.88 -7.90
CA GLU A 336 -3.76 13.69 -6.79
C GLU A 336 -2.94 12.40 -6.92
N ALA A 337 -3.60 11.25 -7.10
CA ALA A 337 -2.91 9.95 -7.21
C ALA A 337 -1.97 9.88 -8.42
N ASN A 338 -2.41 10.38 -9.59
CA ASN A 338 -1.55 10.48 -10.76
C ASN A 338 -0.34 11.39 -10.52
N THR A 339 -0.49 12.47 -9.74
CA THR A 339 0.60 13.37 -9.36
C THR A 339 1.59 12.69 -8.40
N VAL A 340 1.09 12.02 -7.36
CA VAL A 340 1.91 11.29 -6.37
C VAL A 340 2.76 10.21 -7.05
N VAL A 341 2.17 9.35 -7.89
CA VAL A 341 2.91 8.30 -8.60
C VAL A 341 3.88 8.89 -9.65
N SER A 342 3.52 9.99 -10.33
CA SER A 342 4.44 10.70 -11.23
C SER A 342 5.68 11.23 -10.49
N ASN A 343 5.49 11.80 -9.29
CA ASN A 343 6.59 12.30 -8.46
C ASN A 343 7.49 11.17 -7.95
N LEU A 344 6.89 10.11 -7.39
CA LEU A 344 7.61 8.96 -6.82
C LEU A 344 8.49 8.25 -7.84
N TYR A 345 7.98 7.91 -9.03
CA TYR A 345 8.67 6.99 -9.96
C TYR A 345 9.21 7.64 -11.23
N LEU A 346 8.65 8.78 -11.64
CA LEU A 346 8.95 9.43 -12.92
C LEU A 346 9.57 10.82 -12.75
N SER A 347 10.00 11.19 -11.53
CA SER A 347 10.55 12.52 -11.21
C SER A 347 9.62 13.69 -11.61
N GLY A 348 8.31 13.49 -11.47
CA GLY A 348 7.26 14.48 -11.75
C GLY A 348 6.75 14.50 -13.20
N VAL A 349 7.27 13.66 -14.09
CA VAL A 349 6.72 13.52 -15.45
C VAL A 349 5.49 12.60 -15.43
N SER A 350 4.43 12.96 -16.17
CA SER A 350 3.12 12.30 -16.07
C SER A 350 3.14 10.79 -16.34
N VAL A 351 2.58 10.00 -15.42
CA VAL A 351 2.32 8.56 -15.62
C VAL A 351 1.40 8.25 -16.80
N LEU A 352 0.51 9.17 -17.19
CA LEU A 352 -0.50 8.93 -18.24
C LEU A 352 0.04 9.18 -19.64
N THR A 353 0.78 10.28 -19.86
CA THR A 353 1.12 10.77 -21.21
C THR A 353 2.56 10.53 -21.64
N SER A 354 3.46 10.21 -20.70
CA SER A 354 4.88 9.97 -21.00
C SER A 354 5.06 8.75 -21.90
N SER A 355 5.94 8.85 -22.91
CA SER A 355 6.38 7.70 -23.69
C SER A 355 7.01 6.64 -22.78
N VAL A 356 6.59 5.38 -22.92
CA VAL A 356 7.15 4.24 -22.20
C VAL A 356 8.15 3.53 -23.10
N ILE A 357 9.37 3.29 -22.61
CA ILE A 357 10.38 2.48 -23.30
C ILE A 357 10.86 1.41 -22.32
N PRO A 358 10.29 0.18 -22.34
CA PRO A 358 10.59 -0.92 -21.41
C PRO A 358 12.07 -1.34 -21.38
N THR A 359 12.54 -1.94 -20.29
CA THR A 359 13.94 -2.42 -20.16
C THR A 359 14.23 -3.73 -20.88
N VAL A 360 13.21 -4.41 -21.40
CA VAL A 360 13.36 -5.69 -22.13
C VAL A 360 12.64 -5.63 -23.48
N ASN A 361 13.38 -5.94 -24.54
CA ASN A 361 12.85 -6.09 -25.90
C ASN A 361 11.98 -7.35 -26.01
N ALA A 362 11.12 -7.43 -27.03
CA ALA A 362 10.23 -8.57 -27.26
C ALA A 362 10.94 -9.94 -27.46
N ASP A 363 12.27 -9.95 -27.64
CA ASP A 363 13.10 -11.14 -27.80
C ASP A 363 13.81 -11.62 -26.51
N GLY A 364 13.58 -10.96 -25.37
CA GLY A 364 14.27 -11.27 -24.10
C GLY A 364 15.55 -10.48 -23.85
N SER A 365 16.06 -9.72 -24.84
CA SER A 365 17.27 -8.92 -24.68
C SER A 365 17.04 -7.63 -23.89
N VAL A 366 18.07 -7.17 -23.18
CA VAL A 366 18.02 -5.88 -22.47
C VAL A 366 17.98 -4.72 -23.47
N ASN A 367 17.03 -3.82 -23.29
CA ASN A 367 16.87 -2.62 -24.07
C ASN A 367 17.67 -1.46 -23.47
N THR A 368 18.85 -1.18 -24.03
CA THR A 368 19.72 -0.09 -23.59
C THR A 368 19.19 1.32 -23.87
N ALA A 369 18.09 1.44 -24.64
CA ALA A 369 17.39 2.70 -24.87
C ALA A 369 16.24 2.97 -23.87
N ALA A 370 16.06 2.09 -22.88
CA ALA A 370 15.01 2.22 -21.87
C ALA A 370 15.10 3.56 -21.12
N ASN A 371 13.95 4.20 -20.91
CA ASN A 371 13.85 5.48 -20.22
C ASN A 371 13.53 5.31 -18.73
N LEU A 372 13.35 6.40 -17.98
CA LEU A 372 13.02 6.32 -16.55
C LEU A 372 11.69 5.59 -16.30
N TYR A 373 10.73 5.68 -17.22
CA TYR A 373 9.46 4.95 -17.13
C TYR A 373 9.69 3.44 -17.23
N GLY A 374 10.43 2.97 -18.23
CA GLY A 374 10.82 1.55 -18.31
C GLY A 374 11.58 1.09 -17.07
N ALA A 375 12.54 1.89 -16.59
CA ALA A 375 13.28 1.58 -15.37
C ALA A 375 12.38 1.45 -14.13
N ALA A 376 11.34 2.28 -14.00
CA ALA A 376 10.35 2.17 -12.93
C ALA A 376 9.50 0.91 -13.05
N LEU A 377 9.09 0.51 -14.27
CA LEU A 377 8.36 -0.74 -14.51
C LEU A 377 9.23 -1.98 -14.23
N SER A 378 10.50 -1.95 -14.61
CA SER A 378 11.49 -2.97 -14.22
C SER A 378 11.61 -3.09 -12.71
N ALA A 379 11.77 -1.98 -11.98
CA ALA A 379 11.83 -1.99 -10.52
C ALA A 379 10.52 -2.52 -9.88
N LEU A 380 9.34 -2.21 -10.44
CA LEU A 380 8.07 -2.78 -9.99
C LEU A 380 7.98 -4.29 -10.22
N SER A 381 8.35 -4.77 -11.41
CA SER A 381 8.39 -6.20 -11.73
C SER A 381 9.40 -6.94 -10.83
N TRP A 382 10.53 -6.33 -10.47
CA TRP A 382 11.47 -6.89 -9.49
C TRP A 382 10.90 -6.88 -8.06
N PHE A 383 10.12 -5.88 -7.67
CA PHE A 383 9.41 -5.85 -6.39
C PHE A 383 8.35 -6.95 -6.32
N GLU A 384 7.52 -7.09 -7.37
CA GLU A 384 6.56 -8.19 -7.55
C GLU A 384 7.25 -9.56 -7.41
N LYS A 385 8.34 -9.78 -8.16
CA LYS A 385 9.11 -11.03 -8.17
C LYS A 385 9.80 -11.35 -6.84
N THR A 386 10.41 -10.36 -6.18
CA THR A 386 11.16 -10.59 -4.92
C THR A 386 10.25 -10.82 -3.73
N GLN A 387 9.06 -10.20 -3.72
CA GLN A 387 8.07 -10.35 -2.64
C GLN A 387 7.02 -11.43 -2.93
N GLY A 388 6.94 -11.94 -4.16
CA GLY A 388 5.95 -12.95 -4.57
C GLY A 388 4.53 -12.39 -4.73
N LEU A 389 4.43 -11.14 -5.18
CA LEU A 389 3.18 -10.38 -5.27
C LEU A 389 2.66 -10.35 -6.71
N THR A 390 1.33 -10.30 -6.86
CA THR A 390 0.69 -9.84 -8.10
C THR A 390 0.76 -8.32 -8.21
N SER A 391 0.63 -7.75 -9.41
CA SER A 391 0.72 -6.29 -9.62
C SER A 391 -0.36 -5.49 -8.86
N SER A 392 -1.53 -6.08 -8.57
CA SER A 392 -2.52 -5.46 -7.66
C SER A 392 -2.07 -5.49 -6.19
N GLN A 393 -1.41 -6.56 -5.73
CA GLN A 393 -0.86 -6.64 -4.37
C GLN A 393 0.33 -5.69 -4.19
N ALA A 394 1.26 -5.67 -5.15
CA ALA A 394 2.38 -4.72 -5.15
C ALA A 394 1.89 -3.26 -5.08
N ALA A 395 0.91 -2.90 -5.92
CA ALA A 395 0.30 -1.58 -5.85
C ALA A 395 -0.38 -1.26 -4.50
N MET A 396 -1.03 -2.24 -3.85
CA MET A 396 -1.59 -2.05 -2.51
C MET A 396 -0.50 -1.85 -1.44
N GLU A 397 0.60 -2.59 -1.49
CA GLU A 397 1.72 -2.43 -0.56
C GLU A 397 2.43 -1.08 -0.72
N LEU A 398 2.67 -0.66 -1.97
CA LEU A 398 3.25 0.65 -2.28
C LEU A 398 2.33 1.79 -1.87
N ASN A 399 1.01 1.63 -2.01
CA ASN A 399 0.03 2.60 -1.50
C ASN A 399 0.12 2.72 0.03
N ALA A 400 0.08 1.59 0.74
CA ALA A 400 0.15 1.56 2.20
C ALA A 400 1.50 2.05 2.77
N SER A 401 2.57 2.02 1.96
CA SER A 401 3.90 2.52 2.30
C SER A 401 4.12 3.99 1.90
N THR A 402 3.26 4.58 1.07
CA THR A 402 3.43 5.97 0.63
C THR A 402 3.09 6.92 1.77
N SER A 403 4.05 7.74 2.15
CA SER A 403 3.94 8.78 3.18
C SER A 403 4.56 10.09 2.69
N THR A 404 4.39 11.17 3.44
CA THR A 404 4.94 12.49 3.11
C THR A 404 6.11 12.80 4.03
N ASP A 405 7.26 13.14 3.45
CA ASP A 405 8.46 13.52 4.20
C ASP A 405 8.39 14.96 4.76
N SER A 406 9.42 15.36 5.50
CA SER A 406 9.52 16.71 6.09
C SER A 406 9.68 17.84 5.07
N SER A 407 9.89 17.54 3.78
CA SER A 407 9.90 18.51 2.69
C SER A 407 8.54 18.66 1.99
N GLY A 408 7.56 17.82 2.34
CA GLY A 408 6.28 17.72 1.63
C GLY A 408 6.32 16.77 0.43
N SER A 409 7.38 15.99 0.25
CA SER A 409 7.53 15.04 -0.87
C SER A 409 6.98 13.67 -0.50
N SER A 410 6.25 13.03 -1.41
CA SER A 410 5.83 11.63 -1.25
C SER A 410 7.04 10.69 -1.32
N VAL A 411 7.14 9.76 -0.37
CA VAL A 411 8.19 8.73 -0.28
C VAL A 411 7.62 7.41 0.27
N LEU A 412 8.25 6.29 -0.07
CA LEU A 412 8.01 4.99 0.56
C LEU A 412 8.66 4.95 1.96
N VAL A 413 7.98 4.34 2.92
CA VAL A 413 8.47 4.15 4.30
C VAL A 413 8.36 2.71 4.80
N GLY A 414 9.03 2.42 5.93
CA GLY A 414 8.99 1.11 6.58
C GLY A 414 9.65 0.00 5.76
N THR A 415 9.13 -1.22 5.86
CA THR A 415 9.71 -2.42 5.23
C THR A 415 9.61 -2.39 3.70
N VAL A 416 8.51 -1.88 3.15
CA VAL A 416 8.29 -1.78 1.69
C VAL A 416 9.33 -0.85 1.04
N LYS A 417 9.76 0.22 1.72
CA LYS A 417 10.93 1.01 1.27
C LYS A 417 12.16 0.11 1.06
N SER A 418 12.52 -0.73 2.03
CA SER A 418 13.68 -1.62 1.90
C SER A 418 13.52 -2.62 0.76
N HIS A 419 12.35 -3.26 0.64
CA HIS A 419 12.07 -4.18 -0.47
C HIS A 419 12.08 -3.49 -1.85
N PHE A 420 11.69 -2.23 -1.93
CA PHE A 420 11.80 -1.46 -3.17
C PHE A 420 13.25 -1.06 -3.48
N VAL A 421 14.08 -0.77 -2.47
CA VAL A 421 15.54 -0.62 -2.65
C VAL A 421 16.14 -1.92 -3.21
N ASP A 422 15.80 -3.08 -2.64
CA ASP A 422 16.25 -4.39 -3.11
C ASP A 422 15.82 -4.66 -4.57
N ALA A 423 14.64 -4.20 -4.96
CA ALA A 423 14.13 -4.32 -6.31
C ALA A 423 14.90 -3.45 -7.33
N ILE A 424 15.18 -2.18 -7.01
CA ILE A 424 16.02 -1.30 -7.86
C ILE A 424 17.45 -1.87 -7.94
N TYR A 425 18.01 -2.36 -6.84
CA TYR A 425 19.32 -3.02 -6.79
C TYR A 425 19.36 -4.24 -7.73
N SER A 426 18.31 -5.06 -7.71
CA SER A 426 18.20 -6.26 -8.55
C SER A 426 18.11 -5.89 -10.04
N ALA A 427 17.31 -4.89 -10.40
CA ALA A 427 17.22 -4.37 -11.77
C ALA A 427 18.56 -3.81 -12.28
N GLN A 428 19.32 -3.10 -11.42
CA GLN A 428 20.64 -2.56 -11.79
C GLN A 428 21.68 -3.66 -11.96
N THR A 429 21.74 -4.63 -11.03
CA THR A 429 22.72 -5.73 -11.08
C THR A 429 22.47 -6.74 -12.19
N ASP A 430 21.22 -6.91 -12.62
CA ASP A 430 20.84 -7.66 -13.83
C ASP A 430 21.05 -6.84 -15.14
N GLY A 431 21.49 -5.59 -15.02
CA GLY A 431 21.89 -4.72 -16.13
C GLY A 431 20.74 -4.04 -16.88
N GLN A 432 19.52 -4.10 -16.36
CA GLN A 432 18.32 -3.59 -17.02
C GLN A 432 18.16 -2.08 -16.91
N ILE A 433 18.67 -1.50 -15.82
CA ILE A 433 18.66 -0.06 -15.57
C ILE A 433 20.08 0.45 -15.35
N THR A 434 20.36 1.66 -15.84
CA THR A 434 21.63 2.34 -15.59
C THR A 434 21.71 2.84 -14.15
N SER A 435 22.93 3.04 -13.62
CA SER A 435 23.11 3.63 -12.29
C SER A 435 22.44 5.01 -12.17
N SER A 436 22.38 5.81 -13.24
CA SER A 436 21.66 7.10 -13.22
C SER A 436 20.14 6.95 -13.06
N GLN A 437 19.54 5.93 -13.68
CA GLN A 437 18.12 5.61 -13.46
C GLN A 437 17.90 5.06 -12.06
N ALA A 438 18.78 4.18 -11.58
CA ALA A 438 18.71 3.63 -10.23
C ALA A 438 18.82 4.73 -9.16
N SER A 439 19.80 5.64 -9.23
CA SER A 439 19.91 6.78 -8.31
C SER A 439 18.72 7.73 -8.38
N ALA A 440 18.12 7.93 -9.56
CA ALA A 440 16.92 8.76 -9.72
C ALA A 440 15.73 8.13 -8.98
N LEU A 441 15.42 6.85 -9.26
CA LEU A 441 14.36 6.09 -8.60
C LEU A 441 14.58 5.99 -7.09
N LEU A 442 15.81 5.66 -6.66
CA LEU A 442 16.17 5.51 -5.26
C LEU A 442 15.92 6.80 -4.48
N LYS A 443 16.29 7.95 -5.07
CA LYS A 443 16.06 9.28 -4.48
C LYS A 443 14.58 9.64 -4.44
N SER A 444 13.85 9.49 -5.54
CA SER A 444 12.44 9.92 -5.61
C SER A 444 11.50 9.00 -4.83
N THR A 445 11.75 7.69 -4.81
CA THR A 445 10.90 6.73 -4.07
C THR A 445 11.27 6.59 -2.60
N THR A 446 12.51 6.86 -2.18
CA THR A 446 12.94 6.56 -0.79
C THR A 446 13.69 7.68 -0.07
N GLY A 447 14.07 8.76 -0.77
CA GLY A 447 14.95 9.81 -0.24
C GLY A 447 16.43 9.40 -0.10
N LEU A 448 16.81 8.15 -0.39
CA LEU A 448 18.20 7.69 -0.36
C LEU A 448 18.96 8.17 -1.60
N THR A 449 20.25 8.52 -1.43
CA THR A 449 21.10 8.99 -2.53
C THR A 449 22.15 7.99 -2.98
N ASN A 450 22.29 6.86 -2.26
CA ASN A 450 23.22 5.76 -2.54
C ASN A 450 22.59 4.45 -2.02
N PHE A 451 22.92 3.31 -2.61
CA PHE A 451 22.55 2.02 -2.02
C PHE A 451 23.32 1.77 -0.70
N PRO A 452 22.75 1.01 0.26
CA PRO A 452 23.52 0.55 1.41
C PRO A 452 24.63 -0.42 0.97
N ALA A 453 25.87 -0.18 1.41
CA ALA A 453 26.96 -1.12 1.20
C ALA A 453 26.70 -2.44 1.95
N VAL A 454 26.92 -3.57 1.27
CA VAL A 454 26.65 -4.92 1.81
C VAL A 454 27.95 -5.51 2.33
N ILE A 455 28.04 -5.68 3.65
CA ILE A 455 29.15 -6.37 4.32
C ILE A 455 28.74 -7.82 4.62
N SER A 456 29.59 -8.75 4.23
CA SER A 456 29.39 -10.20 4.32
C SER A 456 30.71 -10.91 4.68
N GLY A 457 30.69 -12.26 4.80
CA GLY A 457 31.89 -13.06 5.04
C GLY A 457 31.92 -13.75 6.41
N THR A 458 33.11 -13.94 6.97
CA THR A 458 33.33 -14.67 8.23
C THR A 458 33.01 -13.80 9.45
N THR A 459 31.89 -14.08 10.13
CA THR A 459 31.42 -13.30 11.30
C THR A 459 31.64 -13.98 12.65
N SER A 460 32.19 -15.20 12.68
CA SER A 460 32.53 -15.91 13.92
C SER A 460 33.73 -16.83 13.75
N GLY A 461 34.43 -17.07 14.85
CA GLY A 461 35.54 -18.02 14.97
C GLY A 461 35.53 -18.64 16.36
N ALA A 462 36.04 -19.87 16.49
CA ALA A 462 36.07 -20.61 17.76
C ALA A 462 37.52 -20.93 18.15
N LEU A 463 37.79 -20.87 19.45
CA LEU A 463 39.08 -21.20 20.07
C LEU A 463 38.82 -22.04 21.33
N THR A 464 39.77 -22.90 21.70
CA THR A 464 39.68 -23.71 22.93
C THR A 464 40.57 -23.08 23.99
N GLU A 465 40.07 -22.87 25.21
CA GLU A 465 40.87 -22.26 26.27
C GLU A 465 42.15 -23.09 26.57
N THR A 466 43.29 -22.40 26.61
CA THR A 466 44.61 -22.99 26.90
C THR A 466 45.58 -21.90 27.33
N ASN A 467 46.69 -22.30 27.97
CA ASN A 467 47.78 -21.40 28.40
C ASN A 467 48.75 -21.02 27.25
N ALA A 468 48.41 -21.33 26.01
CA ALA A 468 49.18 -20.98 24.81
C ALA A 468 48.54 -19.80 24.06
N VAL A 469 49.36 -19.02 23.35
CA VAL A 469 48.87 -17.98 22.42
C VAL A 469 48.05 -18.65 21.32
N GLN A 470 46.88 -18.08 21.03
CA GLN A 470 45.97 -18.53 19.99
C GLN A 470 45.69 -17.39 19.00
N SER A 471 45.24 -17.77 17.80
CA SER A 471 44.82 -16.85 16.75
C SER A 471 43.61 -17.41 16.02
N THR A 472 42.66 -16.55 15.69
CA THR A 472 41.54 -16.86 14.80
C THR A 472 41.52 -15.83 13.67
N THR A 473 41.04 -16.21 12.49
CA THR A 473 41.04 -15.36 11.30
C THR A 473 39.75 -15.58 10.50
N GLY A 474 39.46 -14.63 9.62
CA GLY A 474 38.31 -14.68 8.72
C GLY A 474 38.51 -13.69 7.58
N THR A 475 37.56 -13.65 6.65
CA THR A 475 37.55 -12.65 5.57
C THR A 475 36.19 -11.99 5.52
N LEU A 476 36.16 -10.67 5.58
CA LEU A 476 34.98 -9.87 5.29
C LEU A 476 35.01 -9.40 3.83
N THR A 477 33.85 -9.36 3.20
CA THR A 477 33.63 -8.88 1.84
C THR A 477 32.63 -7.74 1.88
N SER A 478 33.06 -6.55 1.48
CA SER A 478 32.24 -5.35 1.35
C SER A 478 31.98 -5.07 -0.14
N THR A 479 30.70 -4.99 -0.51
CA THR A 479 30.24 -4.72 -1.87
C THR A 479 29.38 -3.47 -1.88
N ASP A 480 29.69 -2.56 -2.79
CA ASP A 480 28.94 -1.35 -3.08
C ASP A 480 28.62 -1.38 -4.60
N VAL A 481 27.40 -1.01 -4.99
CA VAL A 481 26.90 -1.17 -6.37
C VAL A 481 26.93 0.14 -7.17
N ASP A 482 26.96 1.27 -6.48
CA ASP A 482 27.01 2.62 -7.04
C ASP A 482 28.25 3.42 -6.60
N GLY A 483 29.04 2.90 -5.65
CA GLY A 483 30.32 3.46 -5.21
C GLY A 483 31.52 2.52 -5.30
N THR A 484 32.72 3.08 -5.14
CA THR A 484 33.93 2.30 -4.82
C THR A 484 33.92 1.89 -3.36
N ASN A 485 34.15 0.61 -3.06
CA ASN A 485 34.26 0.10 -1.69
C ASN A 485 35.30 0.90 -0.86
N LEU A 486 34.82 1.66 0.12
CA LEU A 486 35.63 2.48 1.03
C LEU A 486 36.07 1.74 2.31
N PHE A 487 35.84 0.43 2.40
CA PHE A 487 36.23 -0.35 3.58
C PHE A 487 37.76 -0.43 3.71
N VAL A 488 38.30 0.28 4.71
CA VAL A 488 39.72 0.24 5.07
C VAL A 488 39.88 -0.68 6.28
N ALA A 489 40.60 -1.80 6.09
CA ALA A 489 40.90 -2.72 7.17
C ALA A 489 41.78 -2.04 8.23
N ASN A 490 41.42 -2.19 9.51
CA ASN A 490 42.17 -1.67 10.64
C ASN A 490 43.00 -2.79 11.26
N THR A 491 44.33 -2.71 11.11
CA THR A 491 45.26 -3.79 11.45
C THR A 491 45.96 -3.59 12.78
N SER A 492 46.25 -4.68 13.48
CA SER A 492 47.08 -4.69 14.70
C SER A 492 46.52 -3.83 15.85
N VAL A 493 45.20 -3.70 15.93
CA VAL A 493 44.54 -2.98 17.02
C VAL A 493 44.80 -3.71 18.33
N ALA A 494 45.35 -3.00 19.32
CA ALA A 494 45.72 -3.59 20.61
C ALA A 494 44.47 -4.05 21.39
N GLY A 495 44.51 -5.28 21.90
CA GLY A 495 43.51 -5.77 22.84
C GLY A 495 43.62 -5.07 24.19
N SER A 496 42.50 -4.97 24.91
CA SER A 496 42.46 -4.42 26.26
C SER A 496 43.48 -5.11 27.18
N ASN A 497 44.16 -4.31 28.02
CA ASN A 497 45.21 -4.77 28.93
C ASN A 497 46.40 -5.49 28.23
N SER A 498 46.62 -5.22 26.95
CA SER A 498 47.69 -5.82 26.13
C SER A 498 47.55 -7.34 25.89
N TYR A 499 46.36 -7.92 26.05
CA TYR A 499 46.09 -9.34 25.80
C TYR A 499 45.94 -9.66 24.30
N GLY A 500 46.96 -9.34 23.51
CA GLY A 500 47.03 -9.62 22.07
C GLY A 500 46.61 -8.44 21.18
N THR A 501 46.34 -8.76 19.91
CA THR A 501 45.91 -7.80 18.87
C THR A 501 44.81 -8.40 18.01
N PHE A 502 43.95 -7.55 17.44
CA PHE A 502 42.99 -7.95 16.42
C PHE A 502 43.14 -7.10 15.15
N SER A 503 42.56 -7.56 14.05
CA SER A 503 42.38 -6.78 12.83
C SER A 503 40.95 -6.98 12.33
N ILE A 504 40.37 -5.97 11.69
CA ILE A 504 39.02 -5.99 11.11
C ILE A 504 39.01 -5.36 9.73
#